data_AF-A0A8S3I1R6-F1
#
_entry.id   AF-A0A8S3I1R6-F1
#
_cell.length_a   1.000
_cell.length_b   1.000
_cell.length_c   1.000
_cell.angle_alpha   90.00
_cell.angle_beta   90.00
_cell.angle_gamma   90.00
#
_symmetry.space_group_name_H-M   'P 1'
#
loop_
_entity.id
_entity.type
_entity.pdbx_description
1 polymer ?
#
loop_
_entity_poly.entity_id
_entity_poly.type
_entity_poly.pdbx_seq_one_letter_code
_entity_poly.pdbx_strand_id
1 'polypeptide(L)'
;RHYEVYFETSDSLATNLLDIDNLLSLCKKQYELVELFQLHATCHYTLPEMVAYFSNKSDCRQLTASDIPIFIDRIQRCHSLYDTGLMRFAGLKRYRAAPIDLFQYDTCFRFNFSFLTLEYLLDKTFLSTNETRYTAMWFLKPTKPIISANGSEIHTSNTAHDLFIEHFYQNSKFDDGRTKISALNFMDIRIPSAMKQIRADMFFVILAISLIVGVTVIYLRSITVALMTNICVGLSFACAYFSYKIIFGIDLFPYINLMATFILIG
;
A
#
# COMPACT_ATOMS: atom_id res chain seq x y z
N ARG A 1 8.85 9.10 0.08
CA ARG A 1 8.19 7.77 0.07
C ARG A 1 7.41 7.65 1.37
N HIS A 2 6.19 7.15 1.31
CA HIS A 2 5.23 7.19 2.40
C HIS A 2 4.51 5.84 2.48
N TYR A 3 3.92 5.57 3.63
CA TYR A 3 2.99 4.46 3.81
C TYR A 3 1.59 4.97 3.50
N GLU A 4 0.87 4.25 2.63
CA GLU A 4 -0.53 4.55 2.35
C GLU A 4 -1.39 3.41 2.88
N VAL A 5 -2.40 3.76 3.67
CA VAL A 5 -3.42 2.83 4.15
C VAL A 5 -4.76 3.35 3.68
N TYR A 6 -5.50 2.54 2.93
CA TYR A 6 -6.79 2.90 2.37
C TYR A 6 -7.90 2.29 3.23
N PHE A 7 -8.85 3.13 3.62
CA PHE A 7 -10.01 2.76 4.43
C PHE A 7 -11.28 2.90 3.63
N GLU A 8 -12.24 2.02 3.93
CA GLU A 8 -13.61 2.07 3.44
C GLU A 8 -14.58 1.82 4.60
N THR A 9 -15.86 2.08 4.40
CA THR A 9 -16.89 1.72 5.37
C THR A 9 -17.06 0.20 5.43
N SER A 10 -17.22 -0.34 6.64
CA SER A 10 -17.46 -1.76 6.87
C SER A 10 -18.95 -2.11 6.70
N ASP A 11 -19.83 -1.17 7.07
CA ASP A 11 -21.27 -1.32 6.90
C ASP A 11 -21.70 -1.14 5.43
N SER A 12 -22.41 -2.14 4.91
CA SER A 12 -22.99 -2.12 3.57
C SER A 12 -24.07 -1.04 3.37
N LEU A 13 -24.68 -0.54 4.45
CA LEU A 13 -25.73 0.47 4.42
C LEU A 13 -25.18 1.90 4.55
N ALA A 14 -24.09 2.08 5.30
CA ALA A 14 -23.43 3.38 5.44
C ALA A 14 -22.30 3.50 4.41
N THR A 15 -22.54 4.23 3.32
CA THR A 15 -21.51 4.45 2.29
C THR A 15 -20.58 5.62 2.59
N ASN A 16 -20.90 6.48 3.57
CA ASN A 16 -20.17 7.73 3.78
C ASN A 16 -19.23 7.67 4.98
N LEU A 17 -17.94 7.89 4.73
CA LEU A 17 -16.88 8.06 5.74
C LEU A 17 -16.92 9.45 6.40
N LEU A 18 -17.54 10.45 5.77
CA LEU A 18 -17.77 11.78 6.37
C LEU A 18 -18.96 11.77 7.31
N ASP A 19 -18.98 10.81 8.22
CA ASP A 19 -19.85 10.78 9.39
C ASP A 19 -18.98 10.92 10.66
N ILE A 20 -19.53 11.50 11.72
CA ILE A 20 -18.76 11.79 12.93
C ILE A 20 -18.20 10.53 13.57
N ASP A 21 -19.01 9.46 13.64
CA ASP A 21 -18.58 8.19 14.22
C ASP A 21 -17.46 7.54 13.37
N ASN A 22 -17.58 7.63 12.05
CA ASN A 22 -16.58 7.11 11.12
C ASN A 22 -15.27 7.90 11.21
N LEU A 23 -15.34 9.23 11.28
CA LEU A 23 -14.16 10.09 11.46
C LEU A 23 -13.45 9.86 12.80
N LEU A 24 -14.19 9.66 13.89
CA LEU A 24 -13.63 9.34 15.19
C LEU A 24 -12.99 7.94 15.19
N SER A 25 -13.60 6.96 14.52
CA SER A 25 -13.00 5.63 14.30
C SER A 25 -11.69 5.74 13.51
N LEU A 26 -11.66 6.52 12.43
CA LEU A 26 -10.44 6.77 11.65
C LEU A 26 -9.36 7.48 12.47
N CYS A 27 -9.74 8.45 13.31
CA CYS A 27 -8.82 9.14 14.22
C CYS A 27 -8.18 8.15 15.23
N LYS A 28 -8.95 7.23 15.81
CA LYS A 28 -8.41 6.17 16.68
C LYS A 28 -7.40 5.27 15.95
N LYS A 29 -7.76 4.83 14.74
CA LYS A 29 -6.88 3.99 13.90
C LYS A 29 -5.61 4.70 13.47
N GLN A 30 -5.67 6.00 13.21
CA GLN A 30 -4.48 6.80 12.94
C GLN A 30 -3.47 6.70 14.09
N TYR A 31 -3.91 6.84 15.35
CA TYR A 31 -3.01 6.71 16.49
C TYR A 31 -2.46 5.29 16.64
N GLU A 32 -3.30 4.26 16.48
CA GLU A 32 -2.86 2.86 16.51
C GLU A 32 -1.84 2.57 15.41
N LEU A 33 -2.02 3.10 14.20
CA LEU A 33 -1.07 2.97 13.10
C LEU A 33 0.24 3.74 13.36
N VAL A 34 0.17 4.94 13.95
CA VAL A 34 1.37 5.70 14.33
C VAL A 34 2.20 4.94 15.36
N GLU A 35 1.55 4.33 16.34
CA GLU A 35 2.21 3.50 17.35
C GLU A 35 2.80 2.23 16.72
N LEU A 36 2.01 1.52 15.91
CA LEU A 36 2.42 0.30 15.21
C LEU A 36 3.63 0.53 14.30
N PHE A 37 3.62 1.61 13.52
CA PHE A 37 4.72 1.97 12.65
C PHE A 37 5.86 2.67 13.39
N GLN A 38 5.72 2.97 14.69
CA GLN A 38 6.68 3.73 15.50
C GLN A 38 7.02 5.11 14.88
N LEU A 39 6.01 5.78 14.33
CA LEU A 39 6.13 7.00 13.53
C LEU A 39 5.89 8.31 14.32
N HIS A 40 6.10 8.28 15.63
CA HIS A 40 5.76 9.35 16.59
C HIS A 40 6.28 10.76 16.24
N ALA A 41 7.38 10.87 15.51
CA ALA A 41 8.01 12.15 15.14
C ALA A 41 7.78 12.55 13.66
N THR A 42 6.95 11.83 12.93
CA THR A 42 6.78 12.03 11.48
C THR A 42 5.46 12.67 11.13
N CYS A 43 5.47 13.48 10.06
CA CYS A 43 4.25 14.07 9.52
C CYS A 43 3.35 12.98 8.95
N HIS A 44 2.09 12.99 9.38
CA HIS A 44 1.02 12.19 8.80
C HIS A 44 -0.04 13.12 8.22
N TYR A 45 -0.71 12.65 7.18
CA TYR A 45 -1.72 13.37 6.45
C TYR A 45 -2.94 12.47 6.27
N THR A 46 -4.03 12.81 6.98
CA THR A 46 -5.22 11.98 7.09
C THR A 46 -6.47 12.84 6.98
N LEU A 47 -7.58 12.24 6.56
CA LEU A 47 -8.87 12.91 6.48
C LEU A 47 -9.33 13.54 7.80
N PRO A 48 -9.38 12.82 8.96
CA PRO A 48 -9.87 13.42 10.20
C PRO A 48 -9.02 14.60 10.68
N GLU A 49 -7.69 14.56 10.46
CA GLU A 49 -6.81 15.70 10.78
C GLU A 49 -7.09 16.91 9.88
N MET A 50 -7.38 16.67 8.60
CA MET A 50 -7.75 17.76 7.69
C MET A 50 -9.10 18.38 8.04
N VAL A 51 -10.10 17.56 8.39
CA VAL A 51 -11.40 18.06 8.86
C VAL A 51 -11.21 18.92 10.13
N ALA A 52 -10.36 18.49 11.06
CA ALA A 52 -10.03 19.25 12.26
C ALA A 52 -9.32 20.58 11.91
N TYR A 53 -8.32 20.54 11.03
CA TYR A 53 -7.57 21.72 10.57
C TYR A 53 -8.48 22.77 9.93
N PHE A 54 -9.35 22.36 8.99
CA PHE A 54 -10.28 23.29 8.35
C PHE A 54 -11.35 23.82 9.32
N SER A 55 -11.65 23.11 10.39
CA SER A 55 -12.56 23.55 11.45
C SER A 55 -11.87 24.32 12.58
N ASN A 56 -10.59 24.69 12.40
CA ASN A 56 -9.74 25.37 13.40
C ASN A 56 -9.60 24.61 14.73
N LYS A 57 -9.63 23.27 14.68
CA LYS A 57 -9.37 22.39 15.81
C LYS A 57 -7.94 21.84 15.74
N SER A 58 -7.36 21.55 16.90
CA SER A 58 -5.96 21.08 17.00
C SER A 58 -5.81 19.56 16.99
N ASP A 59 -6.88 18.81 17.26
CA ASP A 59 -6.85 17.35 17.38
C ASP A 59 -8.13 16.75 16.78
N CYS A 60 -8.00 15.66 16.03
CA CYS A 60 -9.12 14.93 15.46
C CYS A 60 -10.10 14.35 16.49
N ARG A 61 -9.70 14.17 17.75
CA ARG A 61 -10.58 13.70 18.84
C ARG A 61 -11.64 14.73 19.26
N GLN A 62 -11.44 16.00 18.92
CA GLN A 62 -12.36 17.08 19.27
C GLN A 62 -13.43 17.33 18.18
N LEU A 63 -13.47 16.51 17.14
CA LEU A 63 -14.43 16.64 16.05
C LEU A 63 -15.87 16.49 16.55
N THR A 64 -16.76 17.25 15.92
CA THR A 64 -18.20 17.32 16.20
C THR A 64 -18.97 17.30 14.88
N ALA A 65 -20.23 16.86 14.91
CA ALA A 65 -21.04 16.75 13.69
C ALA A 65 -21.20 18.09 12.94
N SER A 66 -21.10 19.24 13.62
CA SER A 66 -21.15 20.57 13.00
C SER A 66 -19.92 20.92 12.15
N ASP A 67 -18.80 20.21 12.33
CA ASP A 67 -17.55 20.49 11.60
C ASP A 67 -17.59 19.94 10.17
N ILE A 68 -18.32 18.85 9.95
CA ILE A 68 -18.46 18.19 8.65
C ILE A 68 -19.05 19.13 7.59
N PRO A 69 -20.19 19.81 7.81
CA PRO A 69 -20.73 20.73 6.81
C PRO A 69 -19.81 21.94 6.59
N ILE A 70 -19.10 22.42 7.62
CA ILE A 70 -18.12 23.52 7.49
C ILE A 70 -16.96 23.10 6.58
N PHE A 71 -16.47 21.87 6.75
CA PHE A 71 -15.44 21.28 5.91
C PHE A 71 -15.92 21.14 4.45
N ILE A 72 -17.11 20.56 4.23
CA ILE A 72 -17.68 20.35 2.89
C ILE A 72 -17.84 21.70 2.16
N ASP A 73 -18.48 22.69 2.80
CA ASP A 73 -18.69 24.02 2.20
C ASP A 73 -17.36 24.71 1.86
N ARG A 74 -16.33 24.57 2.72
CA ARG A 74 -15.01 25.12 2.44
C ARG A 74 -14.34 24.45 1.25
N ILE A 75 -14.38 23.12 1.17
CA ILE A 75 -13.77 22.37 0.06
C ILE A 75 -14.50 22.67 -1.26
N GLN A 76 -15.83 22.76 -1.25
CA GLN A 76 -16.63 23.13 -2.42
C GLN A 76 -16.28 24.53 -2.93
N ARG A 77 -16.14 25.53 -2.04
CA ARG A 77 -15.69 26.88 -2.42
C ARG A 77 -14.32 26.85 -3.09
N CYS A 78 -13.40 26.07 -2.53
CA CYS A 78 -12.06 25.90 -3.07
C CYS A 78 -12.04 25.14 -4.42
N HIS A 79 -13.00 24.26 -4.68
CA HIS A 79 -13.04 23.47 -5.92
C HIS A 79 -13.18 24.34 -7.19
N SER A 80 -13.91 25.45 -7.12
CA SER A 80 -14.00 26.40 -8.25
C SER A 80 -12.63 26.87 -8.77
N LEU A 81 -11.63 26.92 -7.89
CA LEU A 81 -10.24 27.28 -8.21
C LEU A 81 -9.38 26.06 -8.58
N TYR A 82 -9.82 24.85 -8.25
CA TYR A 82 -9.13 23.62 -8.61
C TYR A 82 -9.17 23.41 -10.13
N ASP A 83 -10.34 23.58 -10.77
CA ASP A 83 -10.52 23.40 -12.22
C ASP A 83 -9.68 24.39 -13.05
N THR A 84 -9.45 25.58 -12.51
CA THR A 84 -8.58 26.58 -13.15
C THR A 84 -7.09 26.21 -13.12
N GLY A 85 -6.71 25.18 -12.35
CA GLY A 85 -5.33 24.76 -12.14
C GLY A 85 -4.52 25.67 -11.22
N LEU A 86 -5.05 26.84 -10.81
CA LEU A 86 -4.35 27.83 -9.97
C LEU A 86 -3.93 27.25 -8.62
N MET A 87 -4.73 26.34 -8.05
CA MET A 87 -4.42 25.60 -6.83
C MET A 87 -3.09 24.84 -6.88
N ARG A 88 -2.78 24.25 -8.04
CA ARG A 88 -1.54 23.49 -8.24
C ARG A 88 -0.32 24.41 -8.26
N PHE A 89 -0.47 25.62 -8.79
CA PHE A 89 0.62 26.61 -8.92
C PHE A 89 0.88 27.40 -7.63
N ALA A 90 -0.14 27.64 -6.81
CA ALA A 90 -0.03 28.44 -5.59
C ALA A 90 0.93 27.85 -4.52
N GLY A 91 1.12 26.53 -4.49
CA GLY A 91 2.11 25.92 -3.58
C GLY A 91 3.55 25.94 -4.07
N LEU A 92 3.79 26.37 -5.31
CA LEU A 92 5.15 26.62 -5.78
C LEU A 92 5.64 27.90 -5.13
N LYS A 93 6.77 27.80 -4.40
CA LYS A 93 7.41 28.88 -3.62
C LYS A 93 7.56 30.21 -4.39
N ARG A 94 7.54 30.17 -5.73
CA ARG A 94 7.63 31.30 -6.66
C ARG A 94 6.38 32.19 -6.72
N TYR A 95 5.19 31.66 -6.41
CA TYR A 95 3.92 32.42 -6.40
C TYR A 95 3.52 32.95 -5.03
N ARG A 96 4.26 32.59 -3.98
CA ARG A 96 4.02 33.06 -2.60
C ARG A 96 4.34 34.56 -2.40
N ALA A 97 5.06 35.18 -3.35
CA ALA A 97 5.54 36.56 -3.27
C ALA A 97 4.78 37.57 -4.16
N ALA A 98 3.91 37.10 -5.06
CA ALA A 98 3.04 37.96 -5.85
C ALA A 98 1.62 37.83 -5.27
N PRO A 99 1.14 38.82 -4.48
CA PRO A 99 -0.23 38.81 -4.03
C PRO A 99 -1.08 39.13 -5.25
N ILE A 100 -1.50 38.10 -5.97
CA ILE A 100 -2.60 38.21 -6.93
C ILE A 100 -3.84 38.51 -6.07
N ASP A 101 -4.76 39.34 -6.56
CA ASP A 101 -5.97 39.89 -5.91
C ASP A 101 -6.98 38.87 -5.32
N LEU A 102 -6.55 37.64 -5.07
CA LEU A 102 -7.27 36.47 -4.56
C LEU A 102 -7.23 36.35 -3.02
N PHE A 103 -7.11 37.46 -2.27
CA PHE A 103 -7.15 37.45 -0.80
C PHE A 103 -8.39 36.74 -0.23
N GLN A 104 -9.50 36.76 -0.97
CA GLN A 104 -10.75 36.06 -0.64
C GLN A 104 -10.56 34.53 -0.52
N TYR A 105 -9.52 33.97 -1.15
CA TYR A 105 -9.22 32.54 -1.24
C TYR A 105 -7.89 32.15 -0.57
N ASP A 106 -7.31 33.00 0.27
CA ASP A 106 -6.06 32.69 1.00
C ASP A 106 -6.14 31.34 1.76
N THR A 107 -7.31 31.06 2.35
CA THR A 107 -7.59 29.79 3.03
C THR A 107 -7.52 28.56 2.12
N CYS A 108 -7.84 28.73 0.83
CA CYS A 108 -7.82 27.68 -0.17
C CYS A 108 -6.41 27.35 -0.66
N PHE A 109 -5.51 28.33 -0.68
CA PHE A 109 -4.12 28.17 -1.13
C PHE A 109 -3.14 27.86 0.01
N ARG A 110 -3.57 27.98 1.27
CA ARG A 110 -2.72 27.78 2.44
C ARG A 110 -2.10 26.37 2.48
N PHE A 111 -0.77 26.32 2.37
CA PHE A 111 0.06 25.10 2.38
C PHE A 111 -0.36 24.00 1.38
N ASN A 112 -1.13 24.33 0.34
CA ASN A 112 -1.69 23.36 -0.62
C ASN A 112 -2.58 22.26 -0.01
N PHE A 113 -3.04 22.41 1.24
CA PHE A 113 -3.81 21.34 1.89
C PHE A 113 -5.15 21.09 1.19
N SER A 114 -5.82 22.13 0.68
CA SER A 114 -7.07 21.96 -0.06
C SER A 114 -6.89 21.13 -1.32
N PHE A 115 -5.81 21.41 -2.07
CA PHE A 115 -5.45 20.64 -3.27
C PHE A 115 -5.13 19.18 -2.93
N LEU A 116 -4.29 18.95 -1.91
CA LEU A 116 -3.92 17.60 -1.49
C LEU A 116 -5.12 16.80 -0.96
N THR A 117 -6.06 17.47 -0.29
CA THR A 117 -7.27 16.83 0.25
C THR A 117 -8.17 16.36 -0.89
N LEU A 118 -8.43 17.23 -1.87
CA LEU A 118 -9.23 16.92 -3.06
C LEU A 118 -8.61 15.80 -3.91
N GLU A 119 -7.29 15.81 -4.08
CA GLU A 119 -6.61 14.85 -4.96
C GLU A 119 -6.43 13.46 -4.33
N TYR A 120 -6.14 13.40 -3.02
CA TYR A 120 -5.63 12.18 -2.39
C TYR A 120 -6.45 11.64 -1.22
N LEU A 121 -7.27 12.45 -0.56
CA LEU A 121 -8.06 12.02 0.61
C LEU A 121 -9.54 11.79 0.31
N LEU A 122 -10.07 12.52 -0.67
CA LEU A 122 -11.47 12.49 -1.05
C LEU A 122 -11.67 11.71 -2.35
N ASP A 123 -12.86 11.14 -2.51
CA ASP A 123 -13.24 10.45 -3.75
C ASP A 123 -13.45 11.43 -4.90
N LYS A 124 -13.22 10.97 -6.13
CA LYS A 124 -13.49 11.75 -7.35
C LYS A 124 -14.94 12.21 -7.47
N THR A 125 -15.88 11.45 -6.89
CA THR A 125 -17.31 11.76 -6.90
C THR A 125 -17.74 12.69 -5.77
N PHE A 126 -16.85 13.02 -4.83
CA PHE A 126 -17.16 13.81 -3.64
C PHE A 126 -17.87 15.12 -3.95
N LEU A 127 -17.50 15.80 -5.04
CA LEU A 127 -18.06 17.10 -5.40
C LEU A 127 -19.52 17.05 -5.87
N SER A 128 -19.96 15.88 -6.35
CA SER A 128 -21.33 15.64 -6.78
C SER A 128 -22.20 15.13 -5.63
N THR A 129 -21.64 14.27 -4.78
CA THR A 129 -22.40 13.56 -3.74
C THR A 129 -22.24 14.15 -2.34
N ASN A 130 -21.21 14.94 -2.08
CA ASN A 130 -20.75 15.38 -0.75
C ASN A 130 -20.42 14.23 0.21
N GLU A 131 -20.15 13.05 -0.36
CA GLU A 131 -19.84 11.83 0.37
C GLU A 131 -18.49 11.28 -0.08
N THR A 132 -17.77 10.67 0.85
CA THR A 132 -16.57 9.89 0.52
C THR A 132 -16.75 8.45 1.00
N ARG A 133 -16.54 7.50 0.11
CA ARG A 133 -16.60 6.07 0.40
C ARG A 133 -15.23 5.53 0.76
N TYR A 134 -14.20 6.11 0.18
CA TYR A 134 -12.81 5.73 0.43
C TYR A 134 -12.01 6.93 0.93
N THR A 135 -11.02 6.64 1.77
CA THR A 135 -10.02 7.63 2.14
C THR A 135 -8.67 6.97 2.35
N ALA A 136 -7.60 7.71 2.07
CA ALA A 136 -6.24 7.26 2.29
C ALA A 136 -5.63 7.94 3.52
N MET A 137 -4.84 7.22 4.29
CA MET A 137 -3.97 7.77 5.33
C MET A 137 -2.53 7.68 4.88
N TRP A 138 -1.83 8.82 4.95
CA TRP A 138 -0.49 8.95 4.43
C TRP A 138 0.46 9.20 5.59
N PHE A 139 1.43 8.31 5.76
CA PHE A 139 2.45 8.46 6.80
C PHE A 139 3.82 8.64 6.17
N LEU A 140 4.50 9.74 6.49
CA LEU A 140 5.81 10.01 5.94
C LEU A 140 6.83 9.04 6.53
N LYS A 141 7.55 8.32 5.65
CA LYS A 141 8.61 7.44 6.11
C LYS A 141 9.83 8.24 6.60
N PRO A 142 10.49 7.82 7.69
CA PRO A 142 11.80 8.34 8.05
C PRO A 142 12.83 8.10 6.95
N THR A 143 13.75 9.06 6.78
CA THR A 143 14.79 9.02 5.74
C THR A 143 15.83 7.93 5.98
N LYS A 144 16.00 7.48 7.23
CA LYS A 144 16.90 6.41 7.63
C LYS A 144 16.12 5.31 8.36
N PRO A 145 16.52 4.03 8.22
CA PRO A 145 15.97 2.96 9.04
C PRO A 145 16.22 3.27 10.51
N ILE A 146 15.21 3.04 11.34
CA ILE A 146 15.28 3.26 12.78
C ILE A 146 15.68 1.92 13.39
N ILE A 147 16.70 1.92 14.24
CA ILE A 147 17.10 0.72 14.98
C ILE A 147 16.18 0.63 16.19
N SER A 148 15.38 -0.44 16.25
CA SER A 148 14.51 -0.75 17.39
C SER A 148 15.34 -1.00 18.65
N ALA A 149 14.70 -0.92 19.83
CA ALA A 149 15.29 -1.33 21.10
C ALA A 149 15.83 -2.78 21.08
N ASN A 150 15.25 -3.62 20.21
CA ASN A 150 15.65 -5.02 20.02
C ASN A 150 16.81 -5.20 19.00
N GLY A 151 17.42 -4.12 18.51
CA GLY A 151 18.51 -4.14 17.54
C GLY A 151 18.09 -4.39 16.08
N SER A 152 16.80 -4.56 15.80
CA SER A 152 16.28 -4.78 14.43
C SER A 152 16.07 -3.45 13.69
N GLU A 153 16.41 -3.42 12.39
CA GLU A 153 16.16 -2.25 11.53
C GLU A 153 14.69 -2.16 11.07
N ILE A 154 13.97 -1.16 11.58
CA ILE A 154 12.59 -0.85 11.21
C ILE A 154 12.57 0.02 9.95
N HIS A 155 11.48 -0.09 9.19
CA HIS A 155 11.27 0.61 7.92
C HIS A 155 12.19 0.13 6.79
N THR A 156 12.66 -1.10 6.85
CA THR A 156 13.29 -1.77 5.70
C THR A 156 12.23 -2.56 4.93
N SER A 157 12.54 -2.94 3.69
CA SER A 157 11.58 -3.67 2.84
C SER A 157 11.21 -5.04 3.42
N ASN A 158 12.15 -5.69 4.13
CA ASN A 158 11.92 -6.96 4.81
C ASN A 158 11.07 -6.79 6.07
N THR A 159 11.37 -5.81 6.92
CA THR A 159 10.59 -5.59 8.15
C THR A 159 9.19 -5.06 7.86
N ALA A 160 9.01 -4.31 6.76
CA ALA A 160 7.68 -3.94 6.29
C ALA A 160 6.84 -5.17 5.90
N HIS A 161 7.44 -6.20 5.29
CA HIS A 161 6.74 -7.45 4.98
C HIS A 161 6.35 -8.21 6.23
N ASP A 162 7.25 -8.34 7.19
CA ASP A 162 6.97 -9.08 8.40
C ASP A 162 5.86 -8.39 9.22
N LEU A 163 5.91 -7.05 9.31
CA LEU A 163 4.86 -6.23 9.91
C LEU A 163 3.52 -6.39 9.17
N PHE A 164 3.54 -6.44 7.84
CA PHE A 164 2.35 -6.71 7.02
C PHE A 164 1.71 -8.06 7.34
N ILE A 165 2.51 -9.13 7.40
CA ILE A 165 1.99 -10.48 7.67
C ILE A 165 1.43 -10.58 9.09
N GLU A 166 2.13 -10.05 10.08
CA GLU A 166 1.75 -10.14 11.49
C GLU A 166 0.49 -9.32 11.82
N HIS A 167 0.38 -8.12 11.27
CA HIS A 167 -0.65 -7.16 11.69
C HIS A 167 -1.80 -7.00 10.71
N PHE A 168 -1.60 -7.28 9.41
CA PHE A 168 -2.59 -7.00 8.37
C PHE A 168 -3.07 -8.25 7.62
N TYR A 169 -2.19 -9.22 7.31
CA TYR A 169 -2.59 -10.41 6.53
C TYR A 169 -3.48 -11.36 7.33
N GLN A 170 -3.16 -11.58 8.61
CA GLN A 170 -3.88 -12.53 9.46
C GLN A 170 -5.01 -11.88 10.29
N ASN A 171 -5.10 -10.54 10.34
CA ASN A 171 -5.88 -9.84 11.36
C ASN A 171 -7.02 -8.99 10.79
N SER A 172 -8.24 -9.33 11.22
CA SER A 172 -9.44 -8.50 11.21
C SER A 172 -9.43 -7.38 12.27
N LYS A 173 -8.32 -7.18 12.99
CA LYS A 173 -8.23 -6.22 14.12
C LYS A 173 -8.50 -4.77 13.74
N PHE A 174 -8.32 -4.41 12.47
CA PHE A 174 -8.60 -3.07 11.97
C PHE A 174 -10.00 -2.96 11.33
N ASP A 175 -10.88 -3.93 11.55
CA ASP A 175 -12.31 -3.81 11.27
C ASP A 175 -13.08 -3.63 12.58
N ASP A 176 -13.57 -2.40 12.79
CA ASP A 176 -14.34 -2.04 13.99
C ASP A 176 -15.86 -2.15 13.74
N GLY A 177 -16.27 -2.80 12.64
CA GLY A 177 -17.67 -2.82 12.18
C GLY A 177 -18.17 -1.49 11.58
N ARG A 178 -17.34 -0.44 11.61
CA ARG A 178 -17.62 0.88 11.01
C ARG A 178 -16.73 1.20 9.84
N THR A 179 -15.42 1.10 10.05
CA THR A 179 -14.40 1.26 9.01
C THR A 179 -13.55 0.02 8.94
N LYS A 180 -13.11 -0.33 7.73
CA LYS A 180 -12.19 -1.45 7.49
C LYS A 180 -11.09 -1.02 6.52
N ILE A 181 -9.97 -1.72 6.57
CA ILE A 181 -8.88 -1.50 5.62
C ILE A 181 -9.23 -2.20 4.30
N SER A 182 -9.26 -1.43 3.22
CA SER A 182 -9.55 -1.95 1.87
C SER A 182 -8.26 -2.31 1.12
N ALA A 183 -7.24 -1.44 1.25
CA ALA A 183 -5.96 -1.64 0.59
C ALA A 183 -4.81 -1.04 1.40
N LEU A 184 -3.61 -1.59 1.16
CA LEU A 184 -2.37 -1.16 1.81
C LEU A 184 -1.31 -0.99 0.72
N ASN A 185 -0.60 0.13 0.75
CA ASN A 185 0.54 0.36 -0.12
C ASN A 185 1.76 0.72 0.73
N PHE A 186 2.53 -0.31 1.06
CA PHE A 186 3.81 -0.16 1.73
C PHE A 186 4.94 -0.20 0.71
N MET A 187 5.54 0.97 0.48
CA MET A 187 6.93 1.18 0.07
C MET A 187 7.68 -0.06 -0.51
N ASP A 188 7.38 -0.42 -1.76
CA ASP A 188 8.06 -1.49 -2.52
C ASP A 188 8.01 -2.90 -1.92
N ILE A 189 7.15 -3.15 -0.93
CA ILE A 189 6.96 -4.47 -0.30
C ILE A 189 6.59 -5.57 -1.33
N ARG A 190 6.05 -5.18 -2.49
CA ARG A 190 5.53 -6.09 -3.52
C ARG A 190 6.61 -7.05 -4.01
N ILE A 191 7.81 -6.55 -4.28
CA ILE A 191 8.91 -7.34 -4.82
C ILE A 191 9.44 -8.36 -3.78
N PRO A 192 9.86 -7.97 -2.57
CA PRO A 192 10.33 -8.96 -1.58
C PRO A 192 9.23 -9.90 -1.13
N SER A 193 7.96 -9.45 -1.08
CA SER A 193 6.83 -10.35 -0.80
C SER A 193 6.68 -11.39 -1.89
N ALA A 194 6.72 -10.98 -3.16
CA ALA A 194 6.66 -11.90 -4.29
C ALA A 194 7.83 -12.89 -4.26
N MET A 195 9.05 -12.44 -3.94
CA MET A 195 10.21 -13.33 -3.82
C MET A 195 10.11 -14.31 -2.65
N LYS A 196 9.58 -13.87 -1.49
CA LYS A 196 9.29 -14.76 -0.35
C LYS A 196 8.21 -15.78 -0.73
N GLN A 197 7.17 -15.37 -1.45
CA GLN A 197 6.10 -16.26 -1.91
C GLN A 197 6.62 -17.29 -2.93
N ILE A 198 7.39 -16.88 -3.93
CA ILE A 198 8.01 -17.80 -4.90
C ILE A 198 8.88 -18.85 -4.20
N ARG A 199 9.58 -18.47 -3.12
CA ARG A 199 10.35 -19.41 -2.30
C ARG A 199 9.46 -20.40 -1.55
N ALA A 200 8.31 -19.96 -1.04
CA ALA A 200 7.34 -20.86 -0.45
C ALA A 200 6.75 -21.83 -1.50
N ASP A 201 6.44 -21.32 -2.69
CA ASP A 201 5.86 -22.10 -3.78
C ASP A 201 6.83 -23.17 -4.32
N MET A 202 8.15 -22.94 -4.24
CA MET A 202 9.17 -23.95 -4.58
C MET A 202 9.00 -25.27 -3.81
N PHE A 203 8.42 -25.26 -2.62
CA PHE A 203 8.09 -26.49 -1.89
C PHE A 203 7.09 -27.36 -2.66
N PHE A 204 6.03 -26.74 -3.22
CA PHE A 204 5.05 -27.45 -4.03
C PHE A 204 5.64 -27.97 -5.34
N VAL A 205 6.61 -27.24 -5.91
CA VAL A 205 7.34 -27.70 -7.12
C VAL A 205 8.12 -28.98 -6.83
N ILE A 206 8.84 -29.04 -5.70
CA ILE A 206 9.58 -30.23 -5.28
C ILE A 206 8.62 -31.41 -5.06
N LEU A 207 7.46 -31.16 -4.45
CA LEU A 207 6.43 -32.17 -4.23
C LEU A 207 5.89 -32.72 -5.57
N ALA A 208 5.61 -31.85 -6.53
CA ALA A 208 5.16 -32.24 -7.87
C ALA A 208 6.19 -33.11 -8.62
N ILE A 209 7.46 -32.70 -8.60
CA ILE A 209 8.57 -33.49 -9.18
C ILE A 209 8.62 -34.88 -8.55
N SER A 210 8.54 -34.95 -7.22
CA SER A 210 8.60 -36.21 -6.47
C SER A 210 7.45 -37.15 -6.86
N LEU A 211 6.25 -36.61 -7.09
CA LEU A 211 5.09 -37.39 -7.53
C LEU A 211 5.31 -37.97 -8.93
N ILE A 212 5.82 -37.17 -9.87
CA ILE A 212 6.07 -37.59 -11.25
C ILE A 212 7.17 -38.64 -11.31
N VAL A 213 8.24 -38.49 -10.52
CA VAL A 213 9.25 -39.54 -10.34
C VAL A 213 8.60 -40.81 -9.81
N GLY A 214 7.71 -40.71 -8.81
CA GLY A 214 6.97 -41.86 -8.29
C GLY A 214 6.15 -42.59 -9.35
N VAL A 215 5.38 -41.84 -10.16
CA VAL A 215 4.55 -42.41 -11.25
C VAL A 215 5.41 -43.07 -12.33
N THR A 216 6.52 -42.43 -12.73
CA THR A 216 7.43 -42.98 -13.74
C THR A 216 8.12 -44.27 -13.28
N VAL A 217 8.51 -44.37 -11.99
CA VAL A 217 9.05 -45.61 -11.41
C VAL A 217 8.00 -46.73 -11.47
N ILE A 218 6.76 -46.45 -11.08
CA ILE A 218 5.66 -47.43 -11.13
C ILE A 218 5.39 -47.88 -12.57
N TYR A 219 5.37 -46.93 -13.52
CA TYR A 219 5.10 -47.21 -14.93
C TYR A 219 6.19 -48.06 -15.59
N LEU A 220 7.46 -47.68 -15.43
CA LEU A 220 8.59 -48.38 -16.04
C LEU A 220 8.90 -49.73 -15.37
N ARG A 221 8.38 -49.97 -14.15
CA ARG A 221 8.68 -51.14 -13.30
C ARG A 221 10.19 -51.39 -13.10
N SER A 222 11.02 -50.38 -13.33
CA SER A 222 12.47 -50.44 -13.23
C SER A 222 13.02 -49.15 -12.65
N ILE A 223 13.60 -49.26 -11.46
CA ILE A 223 14.14 -48.12 -10.70
C ILE A 223 15.36 -47.53 -11.43
N THR A 224 16.20 -48.36 -12.04
CA THR A 224 17.44 -47.90 -12.71
C THR A 224 17.13 -47.02 -13.92
N VAL A 225 16.16 -47.43 -14.75
CA VAL A 225 15.73 -46.66 -15.92
C VAL A 225 15.13 -45.33 -15.49
N ALA A 226 14.24 -45.34 -14.49
CA ALA A 226 13.62 -44.13 -13.97
C ALA A 226 14.65 -43.15 -13.34
N LEU A 227 15.67 -43.66 -12.65
CA LEU A 227 16.72 -42.81 -12.07
C LEU A 227 17.57 -42.17 -13.17
N MET A 228 17.95 -42.94 -14.19
CA MET A 228 18.68 -42.42 -15.35
C MET A 228 17.90 -41.35 -16.12
N THR A 229 16.59 -41.52 -16.32
CA THR A 229 15.78 -40.51 -17.01
C THR A 229 15.69 -39.21 -16.21
N ASN A 230 15.51 -39.29 -14.88
CA ASN A 230 15.45 -38.09 -14.03
C ASN A 230 16.79 -37.34 -13.98
N ILE A 231 17.91 -38.05 -13.92
CA ILE A 231 19.25 -37.44 -14.02
C ILE A 231 19.41 -36.74 -15.38
N CYS A 232 18.98 -37.38 -16.47
CA CYS A 232 19.07 -36.81 -17.81
C CYS A 232 18.28 -35.50 -17.93
N VAL A 233 17.07 -35.45 -17.37
CA VAL A 233 16.23 -34.24 -17.31
C VAL A 233 16.92 -33.13 -16.52
N GLY A 234 17.45 -33.44 -15.33
CA GLY A 234 18.17 -32.47 -14.50
C GLY A 234 19.42 -31.91 -15.19
N LEU A 235 20.20 -32.78 -15.83
CA LEU A 235 21.39 -32.37 -16.61
C LEU A 235 21.01 -31.52 -17.82
N SER A 236 19.91 -31.83 -18.50
CA SER A 236 19.41 -31.02 -19.61
C SER A 236 19.10 -29.59 -19.14
N PHE A 237 18.46 -29.44 -17.98
CA PHE A 237 18.17 -28.13 -17.39
C PHE A 237 19.45 -27.37 -17.00
N ALA A 238 20.44 -28.06 -16.41
CA ALA A 238 21.73 -27.47 -16.07
C ALA A 238 22.50 -27.00 -17.31
N CYS A 239 22.53 -27.80 -18.38
CA CYS A 239 23.13 -27.43 -19.66
C CYS A 239 22.43 -26.24 -20.32
N ALA A 240 21.10 -26.19 -20.25
CA ALA A 240 20.31 -25.06 -20.75
C ALA A 240 20.62 -23.78 -19.96
N TYR A 241 20.70 -23.84 -18.64
CA TYR A 241 21.07 -22.70 -17.80
C TYR A 241 22.50 -22.23 -18.04
N PHE A 242 23.46 -23.17 -18.18
CA PHE A 242 24.83 -22.85 -18.54
C PHE A 242 24.91 -22.11 -19.87
N SER A 243 24.18 -22.60 -20.88
CA SER A 243 24.12 -21.96 -22.19
C SER A 243 23.51 -20.56 -22.09
N TYR A 244 22.41 -20.41 -21.34
CA TYR A 244 21.74 -19.14 -21.09
C TYR A 244 22.69 -18.09 -20.49
N LYS A 245 23.42 -18.46 -19.44
CA LYS A 245 24.22 -17.50 -18.67
C LYS A 245 25.61 -17.27 -19.25
N ILE A 246 26.30 -18.33 -19.67
CA ILE A 246 27.71 -18.25 -20.08
C ILE A 246 27.86 -18.03 -21.58
N ILE A 247 27.09 -18.74 -22.41
CA ILE A 247 27.22 -18.64 -23.87
C ILE A 247 26.52 -17.37 -24.39
N PHE A 248 25.29 -17.14 -23.96
CA PHE A 248 24.52 -15.97 -24.39
C PHE A 248 24.79 -14.71 -23.56
N GLY A 249 25.50 -14.82 -22.43
CA GLY A 249 25.89 -13.68 -21.60
C GLY A 249 24.70 -12.92 -20.99
N ILE A 250 23.56 -13.59 -20.78
CA ILE A 250 22.36 -12.95 -20.24
C ILE A 250 22.41 -13.00 -18.71
N ASP A 251 22.70 -11.86 -18.09
CA ASP A 251 22.80 -11.74 -16.63
C ASP A 251 21.44 -11.78 -15.92
N LEU A 252 20.40 -11.28 -16.58
CA LEU A 252 19.05 -11.25 -16.05
C LEU A 252 18.39 -12.61 -16.23
N PHE A 253 18.00 -13.28 -15.14
CA PHE A 253 17.18 -14.49 -15.19
C PHE A 253 15.76 -14.19 -14.68
N PRO A 254 14.78 -13.95 -15.57
CA PRO A 254 13.40 -13.66 -15.18
C PRO A 254 12.74 -14.85 -14.47
N TYR A 255 11.85 -14.56 -13.53
CA TYR A 255 11.06 -15.60 -12.83
C TYR A 255 10.20 -16.45 -13.79
N ILE A 256 9.82 -15.90 -14.95
CA ILE A 256 9.06 -16.61 -16.00
C ILE A 256 9.83 -17.83 -16.50
N ASN A 257 11.16 -17.81 -16.48
CA ASN A 257 11.97 -18.97 -16.87
C ASN A 257 11.79 -20.16 -15.92
N LEU A 258 11.36 -19.94 -14.66
CA LEU A 258 11.02 -21.03 -13.76
C LEU A 258 9.77 -21.79 -14.25
N MET A 259 8.88 -21.15 -15.02
CA MET A 259 7.71 -21.83 -15.61
C MET A 259 8.09 -22.87 -16.66
N ALA A 260 9.23 -22.69 -17.34
CA ALA A 260 9.75 -23.69 -18.28
C ALA A 260 10.00 -25.03 -17.58
N THR A 261 10.33 -25.02 -16.29
CA THR A 261 10.47 -26.24 -15.48
C THR A 261 9.18 -27.05 -15.47
N PHE A 262 8.02 -26.41 -15.26
CA PHE A 262 6.73 -27.11 -15.26
C PHE A 262 6.39 -27.68 -16.63
N ILE A 263 6.67 -26.95 -17.71
CA ILE A 263 6.44 -27.42 -19.08
C ILE A 263 7.32 -28.62 -19.42
N LEU A 264 8.57 -28.62 -18.95
CA LEU A 264 9.54 -29.67 -19.24
C LEU A 264 9.30 -30.93 -18.40
N ILE A 265 8.68 -30.78 -17.23
CA ILE A 265 8.33 -31.87 -16.34
C ILE A 265 7.06 -32.63 -16.82
N GLY A 266 6.12 -31.95 -17.47
CA GLY A 266 4.87 -32.54 -17.99
C GLY A 266 5.07 -33.28 -19.31
#